data_AF-A0A1M6TIE9-F1
#
_entry.id   AF-A0A1M6TIE9-F1
#
_cell.length_a   1.000
_cell.length_b   1.000
_cell.length_c   1.000
_cell.angle_alpha   90.00
_cell.angle_beta   90.00
_cell.angle_gamma   90.00
#
_symmetry.space_group_name_H-M   'P 1'
#
loop_
_entity.id
_entity.type
_entity.pdbx_description
1 polymer ?
#
loop_
_entity_poly.entity_id
_entity_poly.type
_entity_poly.pdbx_seq_one_letter_code
_entity_poly.pdbx_strand_id
1 'polypeptide(L)'
;MTSLEIAELTGKQHKNLMRDIRNMEPAWEKVHGLKFELIEYKDRLGRIKPCYSLTKTETLYIATKFNDEVRAKQFSIALKGAGVTRNSVQQMLKNWRIQGLVEQMDDGRYKKEKEIMETRIPKCITSQAMRR
;
A
#
# COMPACT_ATOMS: atom_id res chain seq x y z
N MET A 1 -9.86 5.77 -1.24
CA MET A 1 -9.88 4.34 -1.59
C MET A 1 -10.44 3.61 -0.39
N THR A 2 -11.32 2.63 -0.58
CA THR A 2 -11.90 1.89 0.55
C THR A 2 -11.13 0.61 0.82
N SER A 3 -11.19 0.13 2.07
CA SER A 3 -10.67 -1.20 2.42
C SER A 3 -11.30 -2.34 1.60
N LEU A 4 -12.52 -2.17 1.07
CA LEU A 4 -13.14 -3.14 0.17
C LEU A 4 -12.44 -3.21 -1.19
N GLU A 5 -12.19 -2.06 -1.81
CA GLU A 5 -11.44 -1.97 -3.06
C GLU A 5 -10.05 -2.58 -2.88
N ILE A 6 -9.40 -2.30 -1.75
CA ILE A 6 -8.10 -2.89 -1.42
C ILE A 6 -8.20 -4.42 -1.31
N ALA A 7 -9.21 -4.95 -0.62
CA ALA A 7 -9.42 -6.39 -0.50
C ALA A 7 -9.56 -7.06 -1.87
N GLU A 8 -10.35 -6.48 -2.77
CA GLU A 8 -10.53 -6.97 -4.13
C GLU A 8 -9.23 -6.96 -4.94
N LEU A 9 -8.47 -5.86 -4.87
CA LEU A 9 -7.20 -5.71 -5.58
C LEU A 9 -6.10 -6.65 -5.09
N THR A 10 -6.09 -6.91 -3.78
CA THR A 10 -5.12 -7.80 -3.13
C THR A 10 -5.50 -9.27 -3.26
N GLY A 11 -6.75 -9.59 -3.61
CA GLY A 11 -7.30 -10.93 -3.49
C GLY A 11 -7.41 -11.43 -2.04
N LYS A 12 -7.27 -10.54 -1.04
CA LYS A 12 -7.34 -10.90 0.37
C LYS A 12 -8.78 -10.76 0.85
N GLN A 13 -9.23 -11.70 1.69
CA GLN A 13 -10.54 -11.58 2.33
C GLN A 13 -10.62 -10.28 3.15
N HIS A 14 -11.70 -9.51 2.95
CA HIS A 14 -11.92 -8.21 3.61
C HIS A 14 -11.78 -8.29 5.13
N LYS A 15 -12.30 -9.36 5.75
CA LYS A 15 -12.15 -9.61 7.21
C LYS A 15 -10.69 -9.65 7.67
N ASN A 16 -9.80 -10.29 6.90
CA ASN A 16 -8.38 -10.39 7.24
C ASN A 16 -7.68 -9.05 7.04
N LEU A 17 -8.01 -8.33 5.96
CA LEU A 17 -7.51 -6.99 5.74
C LEU A 17 -7.90 -6.02 6.87
N MET A 18 -9.17 -6.04 7.30
CA MET A 18 -9.64 -5.22 8.42
C MET A 18 -8.87 -5.51 9.71
N ARG A 19 -8.54 -6.79 9.97
CA ARG A 19 -7.70 -7.18 11.11
C ARG A 19 -6.30 -6.59 11.00
N ASP A 20 -5.68 -6.65 9.82
CA ASP A 20 -4.33 -6.12 9.62
C ASP A 20 -4.29 -4.60 9.79
N ILE A 21 -5.27 -3.88 9.24
CA ILE A 21 -5.36 -2.42 9.38
C ILE A 21 -5.44 -2.03 10.86
N ARG A 22 -6.25 -2.73 11.67
CA ARG A 22 -6.32 -2.52 13.13
C ARG A 22 -4.99 -2.76 13.83
N ASN A 23 -4.19 -3.73 13.37
CA ASN A 23 -2.86 -3.97 13.93
C ASN A 23 -1.86 -2.87 13.56
N MET A 24 -2.05 -2.19 12.42
CA MET A 24 -1.18 -1.10 11.96
C MET A 24 -1.54 0.27 12.58
N GLU A 25 -2.77 0.41 13.05
CA GLU A 25 -3.36 1.64 13.57
C GLU A 25 -2.59 2.24 14.76
N PRO A 26 -2.11 1.48 15.76
CA PRO A 26 -1.37 2.07 16.88
C PRO A 26 -0.07 2.78 16.47
N ALA A 27 0.64 2.21 15.48
CA ALA A 27 1.87 2.81 14.97
C ALA A 27 1.59 4.07 14.13
N TRP A 28 0.47 4.07 13.39
CA TRP A 28 0.02 5.23 12.63
C TRP A 28 -0.41 6.38 13.55
N GLU A 29 -1.25 6.08 14.55
CA GLU A 29 -1.75 7.05 15.54
C GLU A 29 -0.60 7.70 16.32
N LYS A 30 0.45 6.94 16.65
CA LYS A 30 1.64 7.49 17.33
C LYS A 30 2.38 8.56 16.50
N VAL A 31 2.36 8.47 15.18
CA VAL A 31 3.08 9.37 14.28
C VAL A 31 2.20 10.53 13.80
N HIS A 32 0.95 10.24 13.46
CA HIS A 32 0.03 11.20 12.84
C HIS A 32 -1.02 11.77 13.80
N GLY A 33 -1.16 11.22 15.00
CA GLY A 33 -2.11 11.67 16.03
C GLY A 33 -3.58 11.35 15.71
N LEU A 34 -3.86 10.67 14.60
CA LEU A 34 -5.19 10.35 14.11
C LEU A 34 -5.29 8.87 13.76
N LYS A 35 -6.50 8.32 13.90
CA LYS A 35 -6.87 6.97 13.49
C LYS A 35 -7.39 6.94 12.06
N PHE A 36 -7.48 5.75 11.48
CA PHE A 36 -8.06 5.60 10.14
C PHE A 36 -9.57 5.84 10.19
N GLU A 37 -10.11 6.51 9.16
CA GLU A 37 -11.52 6.81 9.09
C GLU A 37 -12.34 5.53 8.87
N LEU A 38 -13.28 5.25 9.77
CA LEU A 38 -14.20 4.11 9.66
C LEU A 38 -15.54 4.58 9.10
N ILE A 39 -15.95 3.99 8.00
CA ILE A 39 -17.24 4.23 7.34
C ILE A 39 -18.05 2.93 7.28
N GLU A 40 -19.34 3.04 6.96
CA GLU A 40 -20.22 1.90 6.79
C GLU A 40 -20.60 1.68 5.33
N TYR A 41 -20.77 0.41 4.93
CA TYR A 41 -21.27 0.05 3.62
C TYR A 41 -22.36 -1.02 3.72
N LYS A 42 -23.19 -1.09 2.69
CA LYS A 42 -24.24 -2.10 2.56
C LYS A 42 -23.73 -3.26 1.70
N ASP A 43 -23.70 -4.45 2.28
CA ASP A 43 -23.32 -5.68 1.60
C ASP A 43 -24.43 -6.15 0.65
N ARG A 44 -24.14 -7.11 -0.22
CA ARG A 44 -25.08 -7.73 -1.17
C ARG A 44 -26.31 -8.36 -0.48
N LEU A 45 -26.14 -8.80 0.77
CA LEU A 45 -27.21 -9.34 1.63
C LEU A 45 -27.99 -8.24 2.39
N GLY A 46 -27.77 -6.97 2.07
CA GLY A 46 -28.44 -5.83 2.70
C GLY A 46 -27.96 -5.49 4.11
N ARG A 47 -26.90 -6.15 4.60
CA ARG A 47 -26.33 -5.93 5.94
C ARG A 47 -25.38 -4.75 5.94
N ILE A 48 -25.43 -3.94 6.99
CA ILE A 48 -24.48 -2.85 7.21
C ILE A 48 -23.20 -3.43 7.82
N LYS A 49 -22.05 -3.09 7.24
CA LYS A 49 -20.75 -3.56 7.69
C LYS A 49 -19.75 -2.40 7.73
N PRO A 50 -18.78 -2.44 8.67
CA PRO A 50 -17.74 -1.43 8.75
C PRO A 50 -16.68 -1.66 7.66
N CYS A 51 -16.15 -0.56 7.12
CA CYS A 51 -14.99 -0.56 6.23
C CYS A 51 -14.18 0.73 6.44
N TYR A 52 -12.87 0.68 6.23
CA TYR A 52 -12.05 1.90 6.31
C TYR A 52 -12.14 2.72 5.01
N SER A 53 -12.29 4.03 5.18
CA SER A 53 -12.05 5.06 4.16
C SER A 53 -10.60 5.50 4.31
N LEU A 54 -9.81 5.38 3.24
CA LEU A 54 -8.38 5.63 3.28
C LEU A 54 -8.00 6.68 2.24
N THR A 55 -7.24 7.68 2.69
CA THR A 55 -6.52 8.64 1.87
C THR A 55 -5.37 7.95 1.13
N LYS A 56 -4.73 8.67 0.18
CA LYS A 56 -3.60 8.13 -0.58
C LYS A 56 -2.43 7.75 0.32
N THR A 57 -2.12 8.56 1.33
CA THR A 57 -1.02 8.32 2.27
C THR A 57 -1.29 7.11 3.15
N GLU A 58 -2.52 6.97 3.66
CA GLU A 58 -2.90 5.82 4.48
C GLU A 58 -2.92 4.53 3.67
N THR A 59 -3.44 4.59 2.44
CA THR A 59 -3.39 3.46 1.48
C THR A 59 -1.96 3.01 1.23
N LEU A 60 -1.05 3.98 1.05
CA LEU A 60 0.38 3.73 0.83
C LEU A 60 1.03 3.08 2.05
N TYR A 61 0.73 3.56 3.26
CA TYR A 61 1.22 2.97 4.51
C TYR A 61 0.76 1.53 4.67
N ILE A 62 -0.52 1.26 4.43
CA ILE A 62 -1.10 -0.08 4.47
C ILE A 62 -0.40 -0.99 3.44
N ALA A 63 -0.09 -0.47 2.24
CA ALA A 63 0.57 -1.20 1.17
C ALA A 63 1.96 -1.75 1.54
N THR A 64 2.66 -1.12 2.48
CA THR A 64 4.00 -1.54 2.91
C THR A 64 4.05 -2.96 3.49
N LYS A 65 2.94 -3.44 4.05
CA LYS A 65 2.83 -4.77 4.68
C LYS A 65 2.31 -5.87 3.74
N PHE A 66 1.92 -5.54 2.51
CA PHE A 66 1.46 -6.51 1.53
C PHE A 66 2.62 -7.04 0.65
N ASN A 67 2.40 -8.19 0.03
CA ASN A 67 3.33 -8.81 -0.93
C ASN A 67 3.64 -7.84 -2.09
N ASP A 68 4.82 -7.94 -2.70
CA ASP A 68 5.37 -6.93 -3.61
C ASP A 68 4.47 -6.65 -4.84
N GLU A 69 3.83 -7.68 -5.40
CA GLU A 69 2.87 -7.51 -6.50
C GLU A 69 1.62 -6.74 -6.09
N VAL A 70 1.14 -7.02 -4.88
CA VAL A 70 -0.04 -6.37 -4.30
C VAL A 70 0.28 -4.93 -3.95
N ARG A 71 1.49 -4.69 -3.44
CA ARG A 71 2.05 -3.37 -3.20
C ARG A 71 2.15 -2.60 -4.51
N ALA A 72 2.73 -3.17 -5.58
CA ALA A 72 2.81 -2.53 -6.89
C ALA A 72 1.42 -2.16 -7.46
N LYS A 73 0.42 -3.05 -7.31
CA LYS A 73 -0.97 -2.75 -7.70
C LYS A 73 -1.56 -1.62 -6.86
N GLN A 74 -1.46 -1.66 -5.53
CA GLN A 74 -1.97 -0.60 -4.65
C GLN A 74 -1.28 0.75 -4.91
N PHE A 75 0.04 0.77 -5.10
CA PHE A 75 0.80 1.96 -5.47
C PHE A 75 0.33 2.54 -6.79
N SER A 76 0.15 1.71 -7.83
CA SER A 76 -0.35 2.17 -9.12
C SER A 76 -1.74 2.83 -9.02
N ILE A 77 -2.54 2.43 -8.02
CA ILE A 77 -3.90 2.90 -7.81
C ILE A 77 -3.95 4.12 -6.87
N ALA A 78 -3.16 4.17 -5.81
CA ALA A 78 -3.01 5.36 -4.97
C ALA A 78 -2.43 6.54 -5.77
N LEU A 79 -1.55 6.24 -6.72
CA LEU A 79 -0.99 7.19 -7.67
C LEU A 79 -1.91 7.47 -8.88
N LYS A 80 -3.15 6.96 -8.94
CA LYS A 80 -4.12 7.19 -10.06
C LYS A 80 -4.38 8.64 -10.43
N GLY A 81 -3.91 9.62 -9.66
CA GLY A 81 -3.80 11.00 -10.14
C GLY A 81 -2.84 11.18 -11.33
N ALA A 82 -2.03 10.18 -11.69
CA ALA A 82 -0.97 10.26 -12.71
C ALA A 82 -1.16 9.32 -13.92
N GLY A 83 -2.32 8.68 -14.12
CA GLY A 83 -2.64 7.99 -15.39
C GLY A 83 -1.82 6.71 -15.69
N VAL A 84 -1.55 5.87 -14.68
CA VAL A 84 -0.70 4.68 -14.85
C VAL A 84 -1.52 3.45 -15.29
N THR A 85 -1.18 2.87 -16.45
CA THR A 85 -1.86 1.68 -17.03
C THR A 85 -1.22 0.36 -16.56
N ARG A 86 -1.90 -0.79 -16.78
CA ARG A 86 -1.33 -2.14 -16.51
C ARG A 86 0.04 -2.34 -17.16
N ASN A 87 0.21 -1.82 -18.37
CA ASN A 87 1.48 -1.86 -19.11
C ASN A 87 2.54 -1.02 -18.41
N SER A 88 2.18 0.15 -17.87
CA SER A 88 3.09 1.00 -17.09
C SER A 88 3.55 0.31 -15.80
N VAL A 89 2.67 -0.45 -15.12
CA VAL A 89 3.04 -1.25 -13.94
C VAL A 89 4.01 -2.38 -14.31
N GLN A 90 3.76 -3.10 -15.41
CA GLN A 90 4.70 -4.12 -15.90
C GLN A 90 6.04 -3.50 -16.29
N GLN A 91 6.05 -2.33 -16.93
CA GLN A 91 7.26 -1.63 -17.30
C GLN A 91 8.05 -1.19 -16.06
N MET A 92 7.35 -0.70 -15.03
CA MET A 92 7.95 -0.32 -13.76
C MET A 92 8.58 -1.52 -13.03
N LEU A 93 7.86 -2.65 -12.95
CA LEU A 93 8.40 -3.89 -12.36
C LEU A 93 9.63 -4.39 -13.12
N LYS A 94 9.64 -4.30 -14.46
CA LYS A 94 10.82 -4.61 -15.28
C LYS A 94 11.99 -3.67 -14.99
N ASN A 95 11.74 -2.38 -14.84
CA ASN A 95 12.78 -1.39 -14.54
C ASN A 95 13.37 -1.59 -13.14
N TRP A 96 12.54 -1.87 -12.14
CA TRP A 96 13.00 -2.18 -10.79
C TRP A 96 13.76 -3.51 -10.70
N ARG A 97 13.41 -4.48 -11.56
CA ARG A 97 14.21 -5.71 -11.71
C ARG A 97 15.61 -5.41 -12.23
N ILE A 98 15.72 -4.54 -13.23
CA ILE A 98 17.02 -4.10 -13.76
C ILE A 98 17.84 -3.38 -12.68
N GLN A 99 17.19 -2.70 -11.74
CA GLN A 99 17.83 -2.01 -10.61
C GLN A 99 18.18 -2.92 -9.42
N GLY A 100 17.87 -4.23 -9.47
CA GLY A 100 18.11 -5.15 -8.35
C GLY A 100 17.21 -4.88 -7.13
N LEU A 101 16.03 -4.31 -7.34
CA LEU A 101 15.06 -4.05 -6.26
C LEU A 101 14.06 -5.20 -6.13
N VAL A 102 13.82 -5.92 -7.22
CA VAL A 102 12.90 -7.06 -7.32
C VAL A 102 13.49 -8.12 -8.24
N GLU A 103 13.39 -9.37 -7.85
CA GLU A 103 13.73 -10.53 -8.63
C GLU A 103 12.46 -11.14 -9.23
N GLN A 104 12.52 -11.62 -10.46
CA GLN A 104 11.41 -12.34 -11.06
C GLN A 104 11.62 -13.84 -10.83
N MET A 105 10.65 -14.49 -10.20
CA MET A 105 10.60 -15.92 -9.99
C MET A 105 10.22 -16.67 -11.27
N ASP A 106 10.49 -17.98 -11.27
CA ASP A 106 10.21 -18.89 -12.40
C ASP A 106 8.72 -18.98 -12.76
N ASP A 107 7.82 -18.69 -11.81
CA ASP A 107 6.37 -18.65 -12.01
C ASP A 107 5.87 -17.32 -12.59
N GLY A 108 6.79 -16.42 -12.96
CA GLY A 108 6.52 -15.11 -13.52
C GLY A 108 6.19 -14.04 -12.48
N ARG A 109 6.16 -14.39 -11.18
CA ARG A 109 5.91 -13.44 -10.08
C ARG A 109 7.16 -12.66 -9.71
N TYR A 110 7.00 -11.51 -9.06
CA TYR A 110 8.12 -10.69 -8.60
C TYR A 110 8.27 -10.77 -7.08
N LYS A 111 9.51 -10.87 -6.59
CA LYS A 111 9.89 -10.95 -5.18
C LYS A 111 10.96 -9.89 -4.87
N LYS A 112 10.84 -9.17 -3.78
CA LYS A 112 11.87 -8.24 -3.33
C LYS A 112 13.19 -8.96 -3.04
N GLU A 113 14.29 -8.39 -3.52
CA GLU A 113 15.63 -8.87 -3.18
C GLU A 113 15.85 -8.67 -1.67
N LYS A 114 16.21 -9.74 -0.96
CA LYS A 114 16.33 -9.71 0.50
C LYS A 114 17.48 -8.77 0.87
N GLU A 115 17.11 -7.68 1.55
CA GLU A 115 17.91 -7.04 2.58
C GLU A 115 19.14 -6.23 2.12
N ILE A 116 18.92 -5.11 1.42
CA ILE A 116 19.79 -3.92 1.53
C ILE A 116 18.93 -2.64 1.45
N MET A 117 18.10 -2.38 2.47
CA MET A 117 17.38 -1.10 2.58
C MET A 117 17.46 -0.46 3.98
N GLU A 118 18.11 -1.09 4.95
CA GLU A 118 18.32 -0.47 6.28
C GLU A 118 19.43 0.60 6.25
N THR A 119 20.23 0.70 5.18
CA THR A 119 21.41 1.59 5.12
C THR A 119 21.36 2.69 4.04
N ARG A 120 20.28 2.79 3.26
CA ARG A 120 20.14 3.85 2.24
C ARG A 120 18.74 4.46 2.23
N ILE A 121 18.33 5.06 3.34
CA ILE A 121 17.38 6.17 3.30
C ILE A 121 18.22 7.45 3.20
N PRO A 122 18.26 8.16 2.07
CA PRO A 122 18.82 9.50 2.06
C PRO A 122 18.01 10.39 3.02
N LYS A 123 18.70 11.02 3.99
CA LYS A 123 18.15 11.97 4.98
C LYS A 123 17.66 13.28 4.33
N CYS A 124 16.96 13.22 3.21
CA CYS A 124 16.59 14.40 2.42
C CYS A 124 15.08 14.54 2.21
N ILE A 125 14.25 14.37 3.25
CA ILE A 125 12.90 15.00 3.28
C ILE A 125 12.46 15.40 4.72
N THR A 126 13.39 15.59 5.67
CA THR A 126 13.05 16.03 7.04
C THR A 126 13.94 17.18 7.56
N SER A 127 14.36 18.10 6.68
CA SER A 127 15.09 19.29 7.13
C SER A 127 14.89 20.53 6.26
N GLN A 128 13.63 20.92 6.02
CA GLN A 128 13.36 22.27 5.48
C GLN A 128 12.06 22.88 6.03
N ALA A 129 11.85 22.73 7.34
CA ALA A 129 10.92 23.56 8.11
C ALA A 129 11.45 23.68 9.56
N MET A 130 12.71 24.08 9.71
CA MET A 130 13.28 24.58 10.97
C MET A 130 14.63 25.24 10.63
N ARG A 131 14.56 26.43 10.03
CA ARG A 131 15.63 27.44 10.12
C ARG A 131 15.07 28.80 9.68
N ARG A 132 15.02 29.68 10.67
CA ARG A 132 14.61 31.08 10.73
C ARG A 132 13.12 31.32 10.94
#